data_AF-A0A2N2S4V0-F1
#
_entry.id   AF-A0A2N2S4V0-F1
#
_cell.length_a   1.000
_cell.length_b   1.000
_cell.length_c   1.000
_cell.angle_alpha   90.00
_cell.angle_beta   90.00
_cell.angle_gamma   90.00
#
_symmetry.space_group_name_H-M   'P 1'
#
loop_
_entity.id
_entity.type
_entity.pdbx_description
1 polymer ?
#
loop_
_entity_poly.entity_id
_entity_poly.type
_entity_poly.pdbx_seq_one_letter_code
_entity_poly.pdbx_strand_id
1 'polypeptide(L)'
;QDAFNNTDTCRYADVLLPASTWGEKEGTVTNSERRITRVNSAVPPPAEARHDWAIAVDFAQRLEKRLANSRTLSLSKGAKNSQLFPYTSTEQIFNEHRETTRGRDLDITGLSYSLLNEKGAQQWPFKAGDTSGKTRLYADGIFQKADGKAQFINATYKGTADRTDARHPLHLLTGRLRDQWHGMSRTGNVAQLFNHAEEPVIYISADDMMRRNLNDGDIVKVSNKRGSLVLPAQTSNEMQPAQTFIAMHWGSQFMHGLGVNALMPPVFDKTSKQPELKHTAIKIEKLALPWHMTVMHTCKNLSQLAQVRALMAQFTYASCGLFGRESEQSIGLLILRAAHAAPPETNLINQLDSMMGMTDDAPCLNYTDAKRGISKRILVEHNVSTGKPAVTGVRLMGETLAADWLKEVMSTGQFADEAHYREFSRWALAPLSAPPTGQKGRGKIICSCLDVSQNEIIENIGLGADLITLQNKLKCGTECGSCVPELKRLVSTHGQL
;
A
#
# COMPACT_ATOMS: atom_id res chain seq x y z
N GLN A 1 17.23 -5.19 -9.66
CA GLN A 1 16.58 -4.32 -10.66
C GLN A 1 15.23 -3.95 -10.11
N ASP A 2 14.97 -2.66 -9.90
CA ASP A 2 13.70 -2.16 -9.34
C ASP A 2 13.50 -0.70 -9.79
N ALA A 3 12.25 -0.24 -9.82
CA ALA A 3 11.90 1.15 -10.09
C ALA A 3 11.93 2.02 -8.83
N PHE A 4 11.91 1.39 -7.64
CA PHE A 4 11.91 2.06 -6.35
C PHE A 4 13.12 1.62 -5.54
N ASN A 5 13.85 2.57 -4.96
CA ASN A 5 15.04 2.30 -4.15
C ASN A 5 14.74 2.06 -2.66
N ASN A 6 13.49 2.21 -2.24
CA ASN A 6 13.03 2.12 -0.86
C ASN A 6 12.23 0.85 -0.56
N THR A 7 12.32 -0.18 -1.41
CA THR A 7 11.68 -1.47 -1.13
C THR A 7 12.47 -2.23 -0.06
N ASP A 8 11.80 -3.11 0.69
CA ASP A 8 12.46 -3.90 1.74
C ASP A 8 13.57 -4.81 1.18
N THR A 9 13.42 -5.28 -0.06
CA THR A 9 14.41 -6.14 -0.73
C THR A 9 15.65 -5.36 -1.17
N CYS A 10 15.54 -4.06 -1.49
CA CYS A 10 16.69 -3.22 -1.87
C CYS A 10 17.76 -3.16 -0.77
N ARG A 11 17.39 -3.28 0.51
CA ARG A 11 18.33 -3.28 1.64
C ARG A 11 19.29 -4.47 1.65
N TYR A 12 18.95 -5.54 0.94
CA TYR A 12 19.75 -6.78 0.85
C TYR A 12 20.47 -6.91 -0.49
N ALA A 13 20.35 -5.91 -1.39
CA ALA A 13 20.93 -5.98 -2.72
C ALA A 13 22.39 -5.50 -2.71
N ASP A 14 23.30 -6.30 -3.27
CA ASP A 14 24.68 -5.87 -3.54
C ASP A 14 24.75 -4.86 -4.71
N VAL A 15 23.83 -5.00 -5.67
CA VAL A 15 23.76 -4.15 -6.86
C VAL A 15 22.30 -3.78 -7.13
N LEU A 16 22.02 -2.49 -7.23
CA LEU A 16 20.73 -1.97 -7.65
C LEU A 16 20.84 -1.37 -9.06
N LEU A 17 19.93 -1.79 -9.94
CA LEU A 17 19.83 -1.30 -11.32
C LEU A 17 18.47 -0.57 -11.45
N PRO A 18 18.46 0.74 -11.71
CA PRO A 18 17.23 1.53 -11.78
C PRO A 18 16.45 1.18 -13.04
N ALA A 19 15.25 0.62 -12.85
CA ALA A 19 14.33 0.28 -13.92
C ALA A 19 13.27 1.35 -14.10
N SER A 20 12.80 1.53 -15.33
CA SER A 20 11.60 2.35 -15.57
C SER A 20 10.34 1.70 -14.97
N THR A 21 9.27 2.47 -14.81
CA THR A 21 7.94 2.00 -14.32
C THR A 21 6.83 2.17 -15.37
N TRP A 22 5.59 1.79 -15.02
CA TRP A 22 4.45 1.68 -15.94
C TRP A 22 4.28 2.86 -16.92
N GLY A 23 4.24 4.10 -16.44
CA GLY A 23 4.01 5.29 -17.29
C GLY A 23 5.18 5.66 -18.20
N GLU A 24 6.35 5.09 -17.92
CA GLU A 24 7.59 5.36 -18.65
C GLU A 24 7.85 4.29 -19.72
N LYS A 25 7.21 3.12 -19.60
CA LYS A 25 7.42 1.95 -20.45
C LYS A 25 6.59 2.00 -21.71
N GLU A 26 7.10 1.30 -22.72
CA GLU A 26 6.30 0.85 -23.84
C GLU A 26 6.34 -0.68 -23.95
N GLY A 27 5.33 -1.24 -24.63
CA GLY A 27 5.26 -2.66 -24.93
C GLY A 27 3.82 -3.14 -25.04
N THR A 28 3.55 -4.33 -24.50
CA THR A 28 2.21 -4.89 -24.40
C THR A 28 1.91 -5.42 -23.00
N VAL A 29 0.64 -5.38 -22.59
CA VAL A 29 0.14 -5.99 -21.35
C VAL A 29 -1.09 -6.85 -21.65
N THR A 30 -1.33 -7.88 -20.83
CA THR A 30 -2.51 -8.75 -20.97
C THR A 30 -3.38 -8.66 -19.73
N ASN A 31 -4.68 -8.43 -19.89
CA ASN A 31 -5.64 -8.43 -18.78
C ASN A 31 -6.22 -9.84 -18.48
N SER A 32 -7.06 -9.94 -17.45
CA SER A 32 -7.65 -11.21 -17.00
C SER A 32 -8.60 -11.88 -18.00
N GLU A 33 -9.05 -11.17 -19.03
CA GLU A 33 -9.84 -11.75 -20.13
C GLU A 33 -9.00 -12.04 -21.38
N ARG A 34 -7.67 -12.15 -21.23
CA ARG A 34 -6.72 -12.49 -22.30
C ARG A 34 -6.57 -11.40 -23.36
N ARG A 35 -6.97 -10.15 -23.05
CA ARG A 35 -6.86 -9.04 -23.98
C ARG A 35 -5.48 -8.38 -23.89
N ILE A 36 -4.76 -8.42 -25.00
CA ILE A 36 -3.45 -7.81 -25.20
C ILE A 36 -3.65 -6.37 -25.67
N THR A 37 -3.10 -5.43 -24.91
CA THR A 37 -3.17 -3.99 -25.18
C THR A 37 -1.78 -3.44 -25.43
N ARG A 38 -1.64 -2.58 -26.44
CA ARG A 38 -0.42 -1.78 -26.65
C ARG A 38 -0.33 -0.72 -25.56
N VAL A 39 0.83 -0.64 -24.91
CA VAL A 39 1.16 0.41 -23.92
C VAL A 39 2.20 1.32 -24.53
N ASN A 40 1.89 2.61 -24.68
CA ASN A 40 2.85 3.62 -25.12
C ASN A 40 3.38 4.38 -23.89
N SER A 41 4.63 4.83 -23.97
CA SER A 41 5.22 5.66 -22.92
C SER A 41 4.51 7.02 -22.87
N ALA A 42 4.14 7.45 -21.66
CA ALA A 42 3.47 8.73 -21.41
C ALA A 42 4.45 9.81 -20.93
N VAL A 43 5.55 9.40 -20.28
CA VAL A 43 6.59 10.28 -19.72
C VAL A 43 7.97 9.65 -19.91
N PRO A 44 9.05 10.44 -20.03
CA PRO A 44 10.40 9.88 -20.09
C PRO A 44 10.77 9.17 -18.77
N PRO A 45 11.61 8.11 -18.81
CA PRO A 45 12.20 7.54 -17.60
C PRO A 45 12.99 8.60 -16.80
N PRO A 46 12.98 8.53 -15.46
CA PRO A 46 13.71 9.47 -14.62
C PRO A 46 15.22 9.20 -14.67
N ALA A 47 16.01 10.27 -14.84
CA ALA A 47 17.47 10.23 -14.83
C ALA A 47 18.04 9.12 -15.75
N GLU A 48 18.81 8.18 -15.20
CA GLU A 48 19.44 7.07 -15.94
C GLU A 48 18.62 5.76 -15.88
N ALA A 49 17.36 5.80 -15.45
CA ALA A 49 16.51 4.61 -15.41
C ALA A 49 16.32 4.02 -16.82
N ARG A 50 16.44 2.70 -16.92
CA ARG A 50 16.33 1.97 -18.21
C ARG A 50 15.18 0.99 -18.18
N HIS A 51 14.62 0.63 -19.34
CA HIS A 51 13.67 -0.48 -19.40
C HIS A 51 14.30 -1.79 -18.95
N ASP A 52 13.52 -2.63 -18.27
CA ASP A 52 13.97 -3.94 -17.76
C ASP A 52 14.62 -4.80 -18.86
N TRP A 53 14.02 -4.82 -20.04
CA TRP A 53 14.54 -5.58 -21.18
C TRP A 53 15.90 -5.04 -21.64
N ALA A 54 16.11 -3.73 -21.62
CA ALA A 54 17.35 -3.11 -22.06
C ALA A 54 18.49 -3.40 -21.08
N ILE A 55 18.19 -3.44 -19.78
CA ILE A 55 19.13 -3.88 -18.74
C ILE A 55 19.52 -5.34 -18.96
N ALA A 56 18.53 -6.22 -19.19
CA ALA A 56 18.76 -7.63 -19.44
C ALA A 56 19.60 -7.88 -20.71
N VAL A 57 19.31 -7.16 -21.80
CA VAL A 57 20.07 -7.23 -23.06
C VAL A 57 21.52 -6.79 -22.87
N ASP A 58 21.77 -5.65 -22.21
CA ASP A 58 23.12 -5.16 -21.96
C ASP A 58 23.92 -6.14 -21.08
N PHE A 59 23.29 -6.69 -20.04
CA PHE A 59 23.91 -7.74 -19.22
C PHE A 59 24.26 -8.98 -20.07
N ALA A 60 23.32 -9.48 -20.87
CA ALA A 60 23.51 -10.66 -21.70
C ALA A 60 24.65 -10.48 -22.72
N GLN A 61 24.70 -9.34 -23.40
CA GLN A 61 25.75 -9.04 -24.38
C GLN A 61 27.14 -8.88 -23.74
N ARG A 62 27.21 -8.32 -22.52
CA ARG A 62 28.47 -8.27 -21.75
C ARG A 62 28.90 -9.66 -21.30
N LEU A 63 27.96 -10.50 -20.87
CA LEU A 63 28.21 -11.88 -20.48
C LEU A 63 28.70 -12.71 -21.66
N GLU A 64 28.06 -12.60 -22.82
CA GLU A 64 28.47 -13.26 -24.07
C GLU A 64 29.94 -12.97 -24.40
N LYS A 65 30.35 -11.69 -24.40
CA LYS A 65 31.75 -11.30 -24.63
C LYS A 65 32.72 -11.94 -23.63
N ARG A 66 32.35 -12.00 -22.35
CA ARG A 66 33.19 -12.64 -21.31
C ARG A 66 33.31 -14.14 -21.53
N LEU A 67 32.21 -14.80 -21.86
CA LEU A 67 32.18 -16.24 -22.07
C LEU A 67 32.91 -16.67 -23.35
N ALA A 68 32.82 -15.87 -24.42
CA ALA A 68 33.59 -16.07 -25.65
C ALA A 68 35.11 -16.06 -25.40
N ASN A 69 35.58 -15.17 -24.51
CA ASN A 69 36.99 -15.07 -24.14
C ASN A 69 37.47 -16.20 -23.21
N SER A 70 36.56 -16.91 -22.53
CA SER A 70 36.88 -17.88 -21.47
C SER A 70 37.11 -19.32 -21.97
N ARG A 71 37.05 -19.60 -23.29
CA ARG A 71 37.01 -20.95 -23.90
C ARG A 71 35.89 -21.88 -23.36
N THR A 72 35.01 -21.39 -22.47
CA THR A 72 33.99 -22.18 -21.77
C THR A 72 32.69 -22.30 -22.57
N LEU A 73 32.45 -21.39 -23.52
CA LEU A 73 31.24 -21.41 -24.34
C LEU A 73 31.48 -22.21 -25.63
N SER A 74 31.06 -23.49 -25.63
CA SER A 74 30.85 -24.23 -26.88
C SER A 74 29.54 -23.79 -27.50
N LEU A 75 29.49 -22.57 -28.05
CA LEU A 75 28.37 -22.15 -28.89
C LEU A 75 28.29 -23.11 -30.09
N SER A 76 27.07 -23.53 -30.43
CA SER A 76 26.82 -24.35 -31.63
C SER A 76 27.41 -23.64 -32.86
N LYS A 77 27.90 -24.39 -33.87
CA LYS A 77 28.62 -23.82 -35.03
C LYS A 77 27.86 -22.70 -35.76
N GLY A 78 26.52 -22.62 -35.64
CA GLY A 78 25.69 -21.56 -36.19
C GLY A 78 25.65 -20.26 -35.39
N ALA A 79 26.04 -20.27 -34.12
CA ALA A 79 26.01 -19.11 -33.22
C ALA A 79 27.35 -18.34 -33.16
N LYS A 80 28.41 -18.82 -33.84
CA LYS A 80 29.73 -18.18 -33.83
C LYS A 80 29.77 -16.78 -34.47
N ASN A 81 28.77 -16.45 -35.30
CA ASN A 81 28.67 -15.17 -36.02
C ASN A 81 27.39 -14.39 -35.69
N SER A 82 26.58 -14.83 -34.72
CA SER A 82 25.34 -14.14 -34.31
C SER A 82 25.52 -13.51 -32.94
N GLN A 83 25.30 -12.20 -32.82
CA GLN A 83 25.18 -11.53 -31.53
C GLN A 83 23.94 -12.08 -30.81
N LEU A 84 24.12 -12.64 -29.61
CA LEU A 84 22.99 -13.07 -28.79
C LEU A 84 22.25 -11.83 -28.27
N PHE A 85 20.91 -11.91 -28.23
CA PHE A 85 20.03 -10.81 -27.80
C PHE A 85 20.23 -9.49 -28.60
N PRO A 86 20.12 -9.48 -29.94
CA PRO A 86 20.34 -8.29 -30.78
C PRO A 86 19.13 -7.34 -30.79
N TYR A 87 18.41 -7.22 -29.67
CA TYR A 87 17.19 -6.42 -29.59
C TYR A 87 17.50 -4.94 -29.39
N THR A 88 16.90 -4.11 -30.22
CA THR A 88 16.93 -2.65 -30.14
C THR A 88 15.57 -2.04 -29.82
N SER A 89 14.49 -2.84 -29.86
CA SER A 89 13.13 -2.39 -29.55
C SER A 89 12.28 -3.46 -28.88
N THR A 90 11.22 -3.03 -28.18
CA THR A 90 10.23 -3.95 -27.60
C THR A 90 9.45 -4.74 -28.66
N GLU A 91 9.29 -4.18 -29.86
CA GLU A 91 8.60 -4.86 -30.97
C GLU A 91 9.38 -6.08 -31.47
N GLN A 92 10.72 -6.00 -31.54
CA GLN A 92 11.53 -7.16 -31.91
C GLN A 92 11.38 -8.29 -30.89
N ILE A 93 11.37 -7.94 -29.60
CA ILE A 93 11.13 -8.90 -28.51
C ILE A 93 9.71 -9.49 -28.61
N PHE A 94 8.71 -8.65 -28.88
CA PHE A 94 7.33 -9.10 -29.08
C PHE A 94 7.21 -10.05 -30.29
N ASN A 95 7.88 -9.72 -31.39
CA ASN A 95 7.89 -10.54 -32.60
C ASN A 95 8.56 -11.89 -32.39
N GLU A 96 9.65 -11.95 -31.62
CA GLU A 96 10.23 -13.24 -31.23
C GLU A 96 9.30 -14.00 -30.28
N HIS A 97 8.76 -13.32 -29.26
CA HIS A 97 7.84 -13.93 -28.30
C HIS A 97 6.62 -14.54 -29.00
N ARG A 98 5.95 -13.82 -29.90
CA ARG A 98 4.76 -14.36 -30.60
C ARG A 98 5.10 -15.61 -31.42
N GLU A 99 6.30 -15.70 -32.01
CA GLU A 99 6.70 -16.91 -32.74
C GLU A 99 6.84 -18.12 -31.81
N THR A 100 7.25 -17.93 -30.55
CA THR A 100 7.28 -19.02 -29.55
C THR A 100 5.89 -19.57 -29.22
N THR A 101 4.83 -18.82 -29.54
CA THR A 101 3.43 -19.20 -29.30
C THR A 101 2.80 -19.95 -30.47
N ARG A 102 3.48 -20.04 -31.61
CA ARG A 102 2.96 -20.68 -32.83
C ARG A 102 2.49 -22.10 -32.57
N GLY A 103 1.25 -22.38 -32.95
CA GLY A 103 0.62 -23.69 -32.77
C GLY A 103 0.23 -24.02 -31.32
N ARG A 104 0.42 -23.11 -30.36
CA ARG A 104 -0.05 -23.26 -28.98
C ARG A 104 -1.46 -22.72 -28.82
N ASP A 105 -2.05 -22.96 -27.66
CA ASP A 105 -3.38 -22.46 -27.30
C ASP A 105 -3.46 -20.93 -27.21
N LEU A 106 -2.35 -20.30 -26.85
CA LEU A 106 -2.16 -18.86 -26.78
C LEU A 106 -1.59 -18.23 -28.06
N ASP A 107 -1.63 -18.93 -29.21
CA ASP A 107 -1.01 -18.44 -30.45
C ASP A 107 -1.44 -17.01 -30.80
N ILE A 108 -0.47 -16.11 -30.82
CA ILE A 108 -0.61 -14.67 -31.11
C ILE A 108 0.16 -14.25 -32.36
N THR A 109 0.49 -15.20 -33.25
CA THR A 109 1.29 -14.94 -34.45
C THR A 109 0.65 -13.95 -35.43
N GLY A 110 -0.66 -13.73 -35.33
CA GLY A 110 -1.37 -12.72 -36.13
C GLY A 110 -1.34 -11.31 -35.56
N LEU A 111 -0.87 -11.12 -34.32
CA LEU A 111 -0.76 -9.79 -33.72
C LEU A 111 0.51 -9.08 -34.16
N SER A 112 0.42 -7.77 -34.39
CA SER A 112 1.54 -6.85 -34.59
C SER A 112 1.28 -5.55 -33.82
N TYR A 113 2.31 -4.74 -33.61
CA TYR A 113 2.12 -3.42 -33.00
C TYR A 113 1.22 -2.52 -33.86
N SER A 114 1.38 -2.53 -35.18
CA SER A 114 0.50 -1.81 -36.11
C SER A 114 -0.96 -2.20 -35.90
N LEU A 115 -1.26 -3.50 -35.85
CA LEU A 115 -2.62 -3.99 -35.66
C LEU A 115 -3.20 -3.55 -34.32
N LEU A 116 -2.43 -3.62 -33.24
CA LEU A 116 -2.88 -3.18 -31.92
C LEU A 116 -3.09 -1.66 -31.83
N ASN A 117 -2.30 -0.87 -32.57
CA ASN A 117 -2.47 0.57 -32.67
C ASN A 117 -3.71 0.95 -33.46
N GLU A 118 -3.96 0.28 -34.59
CA GLU A 118 -5.07 0.59 -35.50
C GLU A 118 -6.41 0.05 -35.00
N LYS A 119 -6.44 -1.19 -34.51
CA LYS A 119 -7.66 -1.91 -34.14
C LYS A 119 -7.88 -1.97 -32.62
N GLY A 120 -6.95 -1.42 -31.84
CA GLY A 120 -6.99 -1.52 -30.39
C GLY A 120 -6.73 -2.93 -29.88
N ALA A 121 -7.04 -3.12 -28.60
CA ALA A 121 -6.66 -4.30 -27.83
C ALA A 121 -7.41 -5.58 -28.27
N GLN A 122 -6.66 -6.67 -28.46
CA GLN A 122 -7.17 -7.94 -29.03
C GLN A 122 -7.11 -9.09 -28.01
N GLN A 123 -8.07 -10.01 -28.05
CA GLN A 123 -8.03 -11.22 -27.22
C GLN A 123 -7.20 -12.32 -27.88
N TRP A 124 -6.37 -13.03 -27.11
CA TRP A 124 -5.73 -14.25 -27.62
C TRP A 124 -6.63 -15.49 -27.43
N PRO A 125 -6.48 -16.53 -28.27
CA PRO A 125 -5.57 -16.63 -29.43
C PRO A 125 -5.99 -15.72 -30.59
N PHE A 126 -4.99 -15.31 -31.36
CA PHE A 126 -5.08 -14.52 -32.58
C PHE A 126 -3.95 -14.97 -33.54
N LYS A 127 -4.25 -15.99 -34.34
CA LYS A 127 -3.28 -16.66 -35.22
C LYS A 127 -3.03 -15.85 -36.49
N ALA A 128 -1.92 -16.14 -37.17
CA ALA A 128 -1.68 -15.58 -38.49
C ALA A 128 -2.85 -15.89 -39.45
N GLY A 129 -3.43 -14.84 -40.04
CA GLY A 129 -4.62 -14.93 -40.90
C GLY A 129 -5.95 -14.69 -40.19
N ASP A 130 -5.99 -14.69 -38.85
CA ASP A 130 -7.20 -14.35 -38.10
C ASP A 130 -7.53 -12.85 -38.25
N THR A 131 -8.82 -12.54 -38.34
CA THR A 131 -9.32 -11.16 -38.40
C THR A 131 -9.72 -10.61 -37.03
N SER A 132 -9.97 -11.49 -36.06
CA SER A 132 -10.35 -11.17 -34.68
C SER A 132 -9.93 -12.29 -33.72
N GLY A 133 -9.72 -11.91 -32.46
CA GLY A 133 -9.38 -12.85 -31.39
C GLY A 133 -10.57 -13.65 -30.86
N LYS A 134 -10.32 -14.81 -30.24
CA LYS A 134 -11.40 -15.64 -29.65
C LYS A 134 -11.93 -15.08 -28.32
N THR A 135 -13.24 -14.82 -28.25
CA THR A 135 -13.92 -14.39 -27.01
C THR A 135 -13.85 -15.43 -25.89
N ARG A 136 -14.04 -16.71 -26.22
CA ARG A 136 -14.04 -17.83 -25.27
C ARG A 136 -13.17 -18.97 -25.79
N LEU A 137 -12.45 -19.62 -24.88
CA LEU A 137 -11.73 -20.85 -25.16
C LEU A 137 -12.66 -22.05 -24.95
N TYR A 138 -12.38 -23.16 -25.65
CA TYR A 138 -13.02 -24.47 -25.45
C TYR A 138 -14.54 -24.49 -25.67
N ALA A 139 -15.08 -23.54 -26.43
CA ALA A 139 -16.51 -23.49 -26.77
C ALA A 139 -16.96 -24.67 -27.65
N ASP A 140 -16.01 -25.34 -28.31
CA ASP A 140 -16.17 -26.55 -29.11
C ASP A 140 -15.99 -27.84 -28.28
N GLY A 141 -15.67 -27.73 -26.99
CA GLY A 141 -15.42 -28.87 -26.11
C GLY A 141 -14.05 -29.54 -26.31
N ILE A 142 -13.13 -28.93 -27.07
CA ILE A 142 -11.79 -29.47 -27.34
C ILE A 142 -10.77 -28.80 -26.41
N PHE A 143 -10.33 -29.51 -25.37
CA PHE A 143 -9.38 -29.02 -24.36
C PHE A 143 -7.92 -29.25 -24.77
N GLN A 144 -6.99 -28.51 -24.14
CA GLN A 144 -5.54 -28.65 -24.39
C GLN A 144 -4.95 -29.91 -23.73
N LYS A 145 -5.38 -31.07 -24.21
CA LYS A 145 -4.92 -32.41 -23.84
C LYS A 145 -4.74 -33.23 -25.11
N ALA A 146 -3.90 -34.26 -25.06
CA ALA A 146 -3.58 -35.08 -26.22
C ALA A 146 -4.82 -35.73 -26.86
N ASP A 147 -5.86 -36.01 -26.07
CA ASP A 147 -7.14 -36.59 -26.50
C ASP A 147 -8.26 -35.55 -26.67
N GLY A 148 -7.98 -34.26 -26.45
CA GLY A 148 -8.95 -33.17 -26.52
C GLY A 148 -9.96 -33.12 -25.38
N LYS A 149 -9.85 -33.95 -24.33
CA LYS A 149 -10.88 -34.05 -23.28
C LYS A 149 -10.49 -33.32 -22.00
N ALA A 150 -11.49 -32.76 -21.31
CA ALA A 150 -11.31 -32.26 -19.95
C ALA A 150 -10.98 -33.43 -19.00
N GLN A 151 -10.06 -33.20 -18.07
CA GLN A 151 -9.66 -34.19 -17.08
C GLN A 151 -10.28 -33.84 -15.73
N PHE A 152 -11.10 -34.75 -15.20
CA PHE A 152 -11.58 -34.64 -13.83
C PHE A 152 -10.46 -34.98 -12.84
N ILE A 153 -10.36 -34.19 -11.78
CA ILE A 153 -9.39 -34.41 -10.70
C ILE A 153 -10.19 -34.68 -9.43
N ASN A 154 -10.05 -35.88 -8.87
CA ASN A 154 -10.59 -36.20 -7.55
C ASN A 154 -9.64 -35.67 -6.47
N ALA A 155 -9.82 -34.41 -6.09
CA ALA A 155 -9.01 -33.77 -5.06
C ALA A 155 -9.51 -34.13 -3.65
N THR A 156 -8.75 -34.94 -2.91
CA THR A 156 -9.02 -35.19 -1.49
C THR A 156 -8.74 -33.93 -0.66
N TYR A 157 -9.68 -33.58 0.24
CA TYR A 157 -9.51 -32.46 1.15
C TYR A 157 -8.23 -32.61 1.99
N LYS A 158 -7.49 -31.50 2.09
CA LYS A 158 -6.36 -31.33 2.99
C LYS A 158 -6.57 -30.04 3.75
N GLY A 159 -6.57 -30.13 5.08
CA GLY A 159 -6.62 -28.95 5.94
C GLY A 159 -5.35 -28.10 5.81
N THR A 160 -5.39 -26.93 6.44
CA THR A 160 -4.25 -25.99 6.45
C THR A 160 -3.01 -26.63 7.08
N ALA A 161 -1.84 -26.23 6.59
CA ALA A 161 -0.57 -26.77 7.08
C ALA A 161 -0.24 -26.31 8.51
N ASP A 162 -0.69 -25.12 8.89
CA ASP A 162 -0.43 -24.54 10.20
C ASP A 162 -1.71 -24.52 11.06
N ARG A 163 -1.96 -25.63 11.74
CA ARG A 163 -3.19 -25.84 12.54
C ARG A 163 -3.17 -25.04 13.84
N THR A 164 -4.35 -24.61 14.27
CA THR A 164 -4.54 -24.02 15.59
C THR A 164 -4.34 -25.07 16.69
N ASP A 165 -3.82 -24.63 17.83
CA ASP A 165 -3.65 -25.44 19.03
C ASP A 165 -3.99 -24.62 20.28
N ALA A 166 -3.92 -25.22 21.47
CA ALA A 166 -4.23 -24.52 22.72
C ALA A 166 -3.30 -23.31 22.98
N ARG A 167 -2.10 -23.27 22.40
CA ARG A 167 -1.14 -22.17 22.55
C ARG A 167 -1.31 -21.09 21.47
N HIS A 168 -1.88 -21.44 20.32
CA HIS A 168 -2.15 -20.57 19.16
C HIS A 168 -3.59 -20.80 18.68
N PRO A 169 -4.59 -20.36 19.47
CA PRO A 169 -5.98 -20.75 19.25
C PRO A 169 -6.68 -19.98 18.12
N LEU A 170 -6.05 -18.94 17.56
CA LEU A 170 -6.69 -18.05 16.60
C LEU A 170 -6.16 -18.30 15.17
N HIS A 171 -7.08 -18.20 14.21
CA HIS A 171 -6.79 -18.20 12.79
C HIS A 171 -6.47 -16.77 12.34
N LEU A 172 -5.24 -16.53 11.87
CA LEU A 172 -4.90 -15.29 11.19
C LEU A 172 -5.08 -15.48 9.68
N LEU A 173 -5.99 -14.68 9.12
CA LEU A 173 -6.24 -14.56 7.69
C LEU A 173 -5.52 -13.33 7.14
N THR A 174 -5.11 -13.39 5.87
CA THR A 174 -4.50 -12.25 5.18
C THR A 174 -5.20 -11.91 3.87
N GLY A 175 -5.32 -10.62 3.60
CA GLY A 175 -5.95 -10.12 2.38
C GLY A 175 -5.35 -8.80 1.93
N ARG A 176 -6.10 -8.06 1.12
CA ARG A 176 -5.67 -6.80 0.55
C ARG A 176 -6.53 -5.66 1.07
N LEU A 177 -5.91 -4.50 1.23
CA LEU A 177 -6.62 -3.24 1.31
C LEU A 177 -6.97 -2.80 -0.11
N ARG A 178 -8.12 -2.15 -0.25
CA ARG A 178 -8.63 -1.64 -1.53
C ARG A 178 -7.64 -0.68 -2.20
N ASP A 179 -7.11 0.25 -1.42
CA ASP A 179 -6.33 1.40 -1.93
C ASP A 179 -4.83 1.13 -1.97
N GLN A 180 -4.38 -0.04 -1.48
CA GLN A 180 -2.96 -0.42 -1.47
C GLN A 180 -2.68 -1.54 -2.46
N TRP A 181 -1.47 -1.50 -3.05
CA TRP A 181 -1.10 -2.38 -4.17
C TRP A 181 0.17 -3.15 -3.83
N HIS A 182 0.04 -4.47 -3.70
CA HIS A 182 1.12 -5.39 -3.35
C HIS A 182 1.97 -4.88 -2.17
N GLY A 183 3.31 -4.87 -2.29
CA GLY A 183 4.21 -4.41 -1.22
C GLY A 183 4.26 -2.89 -1.01
N MET A 184 3.31 -2.14 -1.60
CA MET A 184 3.21 -0.68 -1.46
C MET A 184 4.43 0.11 -1.93
N SER A 185 5.31 -0.45 -2.78
CA SER A 185 6.47 0.27 -3.32
C SER A 185 6.11 1.55 -4.06
N ARG A 186 4.90 1.59 -4.66
CA ARG A 186 4.34 2.79 -5.30
C ARG A 186 3.27 3.46 -4.43
N THR A 187 2.26 2.69 -4.03
CA THR A 187 1.08 3.22 -3.34
C THR A 187 1.36 3.68 -1.91
N GLY A 188 2.41 3.14 -1.27
CA GLY A 188 2.90 3.59 0.03
C GLY A 188 3.65 4.92 0.03
N ASN A 189 3.79 5.55 -1.14
CA ASN A 189 4.38 6.88 -1.33
C ASN A 189 3.32 7.95 -1.67
N VAL A 190 2.03 7.59 -1.67
CA VAL A 190 0.93 8.50 -2.05
C VAL A 190 -0.02 8.66 -0.86
N ALA A 191 -0.06 9.84 -0.28
CA ALA A 191 -0.83 10.12 0.94
C ALA A 191 -2.32 9.73 0.85
N GLN A 192 -2.95 10.05 -0.27
CA GLN A 192 -4.39 9.77 -0.49
C GLN A 192 -4.76 8.29 -0.33
N LEU A 193 -3.83 7.38 -0.62
CA LEU A 193 -4.08 5.93 -0.56
C LEU A 193 -4.03 5.36 0.87
N PHE A 194 -3.61 6.17 1.85
CA PHE A 194 -3.68 5.85 3.28
C PHE A 194 -4.97 6.34 3.94
N ASN A 195 -5.71 7.27 3.34
CA ASN A 195 -6.86 7.92 4.01
C ASN A 195 -7.99 6.95 4.40
N HIS A 196 -8.07 5.78 3.78
CA HIS A 196 -9.00 4.71 4.18
C HIS A 196 -8.44 3.82 5.30
N ALA A 197 -7.13 3.59 5.33
CA ALA A 197 -6.46 2.73 6.29
C ALA A 197 -5.05 3.29 6.58
N GLU A 198 -4.96 4.09 7.63
CA GLU A 198 -3.77 4.89 7.96
C GLU A 198 -2.65 4.06 8.58
N GLU A 199 -2.99 2.97 9.27
CA GLU A 199 -2.04 2.17 10.03
C GLU A 199 -2.37 0.66 9.99
N PRO A 200 -1.37 -0.20 10.24
CA PRO A 200 -1.61 -1.64 10.42
C PRO A 200 -2.44 -1.88 11.68
N VAL A 201 -3.52 -2.66 11.54
CA VAL A 201 -4.34 -3.15 12.66
C VAL A 201 -4.66 -4.63 12.49
N ILE A 202 -5.02 -5.29 13.59
CA ILE A 202 -5.56 -6.64 13.59
C ILE A 202 -7.05 -6.53 13.85
N TYR A 203 -7.83 -6.99 12.88
CA TYR A 203 -9.27 -7.06 13.04
C TYR A 203 -9.65 -8.33 13.79
N ILE A 204 -10.46 -8.16 14.83
CA ILE A 204 -10.86 -9.21 15.76
C ILE A 204 -12.38 -9.14 15.95
N SER A 205 -13.05 -10.29 16.09
CA SER A 205 -14.47 -10.31 16.43
C SER A 205 -14.76 -9.67 17.80
N ALA A 206 -15.93 -9.04 17.97
CA ALA A 206 -16.32 -8.45 19.26
C ALA A 206 -16.29 -9.46 20.42
N ASP A 207 -16.71 -10.69 20.15
CA ASP A 207 -16.63 -11.82 21.07
C ASP A 207 -15.21 -12.10 21.57
N ASP A 208 -14.24 -12.14 20.67
CA ASP A 208 -12.85 -12.42 21.02
C ASP A 208 -12.16 -11.23 21.68
N MET A 209 -12.55 -10.00 21.32
CA MET A 209 -12.13 -8.79 22.04
C MET A 209 -12.55 -8.89 23.51
N MET A 210 -13.82 -9.21 23.76
CA MET A 210 -14.37 -9.38 25.11
C MET A 210 -13.69 -10.52 25.88
N ARG A 211 -13.56 -11.71 25.28
CA ARG A 211 -12.90 -12.88 25.92
C ARG A 211 -11.45 -12.60 26.30
N ARG A 212 -10.80 -11.62 25.65
CA ARG A 212 -9.40 -11.27 25.85
C ARG A 212 -9.19 -9.95 26.59
N ASN A 213 -10.27 -9.31 27.04
CA ASN A 213 -10.23 -8.00 27.69
C ASN A 213 -9.48 -6.95 26.85
N LEU A 214 -9.80 -6.91 25.56
CA LEU A 214 -9.26 -5.96 24.59
C LEU A 214 -10.34 -4.92 24.22
N ASN A 215 -9.91 -3.67 24.07
CA ASN A 215 -10.68 -2.57 23.49
C ASN A 215 -10.04 -2.11 22.19
N ASP A 216 -10.79 -1.37 21.37
CA ASP A 216 -10.25 -0.74 20.17
C ASP A 216 -9.06 0.16 20.53
N GLY A 217 -7.97 0.03 19.76
CA GLY A 217 -6.73 0.77 19.98
C GLY A 217 -5.77 0.14 20.99
N ASP A 218 -6.18 -0.89 21.75
CA ASP A 218 -5.25 -1.62 22.60
C ASP A 218 -4.10 -2.22 21.76
N ILE A 219 -2.86 -1.98 22.18
CA ILE A 219 -1.69 -2.53 21.49
C ILE A 219 -1.50 -3.99 21.90
N VAL A 220 -1.44 -4.88 20.91
CA VAL A 220 -1.30 -6.32 21.13
C VAL A 220 -0.05 -6.88 20.45
N LYS A 221 0.54 -7.88 21.08
CA LYS A 221 1.52 -8.77 20.46
C LYS A 221 0.80 -9.92 19.78
N VAL A 222 0.94 -9.99 18.46
CA VAL A 222 0.49 -11.11 17.63
C VAL A 222 1.68 -12.01 17.38
N SER A 223 1.63 -13.28 17.75
CA SER A 223 2.82 -14.15 17.62
C SER A 223 2.51 -15.62 17.35
N ASN A 224 3.51 -16.30 16.82
CA ASN A 224 3.57 -17.76 16.70
C ASN A 224 5.03 -18.23 16.75
N LYS A 225 5.28 -19.50 16.42
CA LYS A 225 6.63 -20.10 16.41
C LYS A 225 7.65 -19.44 15.45
N ARG A 226 7.19 -18.65 14.47
CA ARG A 226 8.04 -18.04 13.44
C ARG A 226 8.42 -16.60 13.76
N GLY A 227 7.53 -15.86 14.43
CA GLY A 227 7.79 -14.47 14.74
C GLY A 227 6.68 -13.80 15.52
N SER A 228 6.81 -12.48 15.67
CA SER A 228 5.80 -11.65 16.32
C SER A 228 5.70 -10.28 15.67
N LEU A 229 4.52 -9.70 15.76
CA LEU A 229 4.20 -8.34 15.38
C LEU A 229 3.56 -7.62 16.56
N VAL A 230 3.71 -6.31 16.62
CA VAL A 230 3.05 -5.45 17.60
C VAL A 230 2.22 -4.43 16.85
N LEU A 231 0.90 -4.42 17.08
CA LEU A 231 -0.03 -3.54 16.39
C LEU A 231 -1.33 -3.34 17.20
N PRO A 232 -2.12 -2.30 16.92
CA PRO A 232 -3.40 -2.07 17.56
C PRO A 232 -4.45 -3.12 17.18
N ALA A 233 -5.28 -3.49 18.15
CA ALA A 233 -6.49 -4.28 17.92
C ALA A 233 -7.65 -3.40 17.49
N GLN A 234 -8.45 -3.89 16.54
CA GLN A 234 -9.68 -3.23 16.10
C GLN A 234 -10.81 -4.25 15.99
N THR A 235 -11.95 -3.90 16.55
CA THR A 235 -13.17 -4.72 16.49
C THR A 235 -13.71 -4.73 15.06
N SER A 236 -14.13 -5.91 14.59
CA SER A 236 -14.76 -6.08 13.29
C SER A 236 -15.97 -6.99 13.38
N ASN A 237 -17.08 -6.53 12.81
CA ASN A 237 -18.32 -7.31 12.67
C ASN A 237 -18.26 -8.27 11.47
N GLU A 238 -17.23 -8.18 10.63
CA GLU A 238 -17.01 -9.11 9.51
C GLU A 238 -16.23 -10.36 9.95
N MET A 239 -15.52 -10.27 11.09
CA MET A 239 -14.74 -11.37 11.63
C MET A 239 -15.60 -12.34 12.43
N GLN A 240 -15.48 -13.62 12.13
CA GLN A 240 -16.08 -14.68 12.92
C GLN A 240 -15.24 -14.94 14.20
N PRO A 241 -15.86 -15.48 15.27
CA PRO A 241 -15.10 -15.95 16.42
C PRO A 241 -13.95 -16.89 16.04
N ALA A 242 -12.82 -16.75 16.75
CA ALA A 242 -11.52 -17.36 16.51
C ALA A 242 -10.83 -16.99 15.18
N GLN A 243 -11.40 -16.11 14.37
CA GLN A 243 -10.79 -15.58 13.16
C GLN A 243 -10.33 -14.14 13.35
N THR A 244 -9.18 -13.83 12.74
CA THR A 244 -8.58 -12.51 12.77
C THR A 244 -8.04 -12.16 11.39
N PHE A 245 -7.87 -10.87 11.11
CA PHE A 245 -7.39 -10.41 9.81
C PHE A 245 -6.34 -9.33 9.95
N ILE A 246 -5.24 -9.46 9.18
CA ILE A 246 -4.30 -8.36 8.92
C ILE A 246 -4.07 -8.29 7.40
N ALA A 247 -4.11 -7.08 6.86
CA ALA A 247 -3.82 -6.90 5.44
C ALA A 247 -2.34 -7.15 5.12
N MET A 248 -2.07 -7.89 4.04
CA MET A 248 -0.72 -8.37 3.69
C MET A 248 0.30 -7.26 3.35
N HIS A 249 -0.19 -6.03 3.14
CA HIS A 249 0.61 -4.91 2.64
C HIS A 249 1.63 -4.39 3.65
N TRP A 250 1.35 -4.58 4.93
CA TRP A 250 2.14 -4.02 6.01
C TRP A 250 3.46 -4.77 6.20
N GLY A 251 4.53 -4.20 5.62
CA GLY A 251 5.93 -4.59 5.74
C GLY A 251 6.75 -3.65 6.62
N SER A 252 8.06 -3.89 6.73
CA SER A 252 8.99 -3.12 7.57
C SER A 252 9.11 -1.64 7.18
N GLN A 253 8.68 -1.26 5.97
CA GLN A 253 8.58 0.15 5.58
C GLN A 253 7.51 0.92 6.37
N PHE A 254 6.47 0.26 6.89
CA PHE A 254 5.29 0.95 7.45
C PHE A 254 5.07 0.67 8.94
N MET A 255 5.78 -0.33 9.48
CA MET A 255 5.64 -0.74 10.87
C MET A 255 6.95 -1.27 11.43
N HIS A 256 7.07 -1.26 12.76
CA HIS A 256 8.11 -2.00 13.46
C HIS A 256 7.97 -3.51 13.21
N GLY A 257 9.09 -4.16 12.84
CA GLY A 257 9.16 -5.60 12.55
C GLY A 257 9.09 -5.94 11.06
N LEU A 258 9.15 -7.24 10.74
CA LEU A 258 9.24 -7.74 9.36
C LEU A 258 7.91 -7.75 8.59
N GLY A 259 6.82 -7.31 9.22
CA GLY A 259 5.49 -7.29 8.62
C GLY A 259 4.75 -8.63 8.62
N VAL A 260 3.53 -8.62 8.07
CA VAL A 260 2.55 -9.71 8.18
C VAL A 260 3.08 -11.05 7.71
N ASN A 261 3.88 -11.06 6.64
CA ASN A 261 4.41 -12.29 6.06
C ASN A 261 5.40 -13.02 6.99
N ALA A 262 5.97 -12.36 8.01
CA ALA A 262 6.82 -12.99 9.00
C ALA A 262 6.09 -14.05 9.85
N LEU A 263 4.76 -13.94 9.93
CA LEU A 263 3.92 -14.92 10.61
C LEU A 263 3.50 -16.09 9.72
N MET A 264 3.63 -15.98 8.38
CA MET A 264 3.15 -16.99 7.44
C MET A 264 4.06 -18.22 7.37
N PRO A 265 3.52 -19.43 7.13
CA PRO A 265 4.33 -20.63 7.01
C PRO A 265 5.13 -20.63 5.69
N PRO A 266 6.35 -21.19 5.66
CA PRO A 266 7.16 -21.31 4.43
C PRO A 266 6.72 -22.50 3.56
N VAL A 267 5.48 -22.94 3.69
CA VAL A 267 4.92 -24.11 2.98
C VAL A 267 4.32 -23.68 1.66
N PHE A 268 4.41 -24.56 0.67
CA PHE A 268 3.90 -24.32 -0.67
C PHE A 268 3.34 -25.60 -1.29
N ASP A 269 2.44 -25.45 -2.25
CA ASP A 269 1.95 -26.58 -3.04
C ASP A 269 3.10 -27.26 -3.81
N LYS A 270 3.16 -28.59 -3.77
CA LYS A 270 4.29 -29.34 -4.34
C LYS A 270 4.40 -29.18 -5.85
N THR A 271 3.29 -28.93 -6.54
CA THR A 271 3.22 -28.81 -8.00
C THR A 271 3.42 -27.38 -8.46
N SER A 272 2.58 -26.45 -7.99
CA SER A 272 2.59 -25.05 -8.44
C SER A 272 3.63 -24.18 -7.73
N LYS A 273 4.17 -24.65 -6.59
CA LYS A 273 5.03 -23.87 -5.68
C LYS A 273 4.34 -22.62 -5.10
N GLN A 274 3.01 -22.56 -5.15
CA GLN A 274 2.26 -21.45 -4.55
C GLN A 274 2.28 -21.55 -3.02
N PRO A 275 2.64 -20.48 -2.30
CA PRO A 275 2.74 -20.49 -0.83
C PRO A 275 1.37 -20.39 -0.14
N GLU A 276 1.24 -20.99 1.04
CA GLU A 276 0.03 -20.94 1.87
C GLU A 276 -0.02 -19.64 2.70
N LEU A 277 -0.24 -18.51 2.02
CA LEU A 277 -0.21 -17.18 2.66
C LEU A 277 -1.53 -16.74 3.29
N LYS A 278 -2.59 -17.55 3.20
CA LYS A 278 -3.95 -17.16 3.61
C LYS A 278 -4.33 -17.58 5.01
N HIS A 279 -3.51 -18.39 5.66
CA HIS A 279 -3.78 -18.87 7.00
C HIS A 279 -2.49 -19.11 7.78
N THR A 280 -2.52 -18.76 9.06
CA THR A 280 -1.57 -19.21 10.08
C THR A 280 -2.26 -19.27 11.44
N ALA A 281 -1.79 -20.17 12.31
CA ALA A 281 -2.18 -20.14 13.72
C ALA A 281 -1.38 -19.07 14.47
N ILE A 282 -2.05 -18.31 15.35
CA ILE A 282 -1.43 -17.26 16.19
C ILE A 282 -2.00 -17.26 17.61
N LYS A 283 -1.29 -16.57 18.51
CA LYS A 283 -1.82 -16.05 19.76
C LYS A 283 -1.77 -14.52 19.79
N ILE A 284 -2.62 -13.94 20.62
CA ILE A 284 -2.72 -12.49 20.85
C ILE A 284 -2.58 -12.23 22.35
N GLU A 285 -1.68 -11.32 22.70
CA GLU A 285 -1.40 -10.91 24.08
C GLU A 285 -1.45 -9.38 24.16
N LYS A 286 -2.23 -8.83 25.10
CA LYS A 286 -2.25 -7.38 25.36
C LYS A 286 -0.89 -6.92 25.88
N LEU A 287 -0.35 -5.84 25.33
CA LEU A 287 0.87 -5.21 25.81
C LEU A 287 0.55 -3.92 26.58
N ALA A 288 1.11 -3.79 27.77
CA ALA A 288 1.07 -2.54 28.53
C ALA A 288 2.24 -1.65 28.11
N LEU A 289 1.98 -0.69 27.22
CA LEU A 289 2.95 0.31 26.75
C LEU A 289 2.45 1.70 27.16
N PRO A 290 2.66 2.14 28.42
CA PRO A 290 2.05 3.35 28.96
C PRO A 290 2.58 4.63 28.31
N TRP A 291 3.75 4.60 27.68
CA TRP A 291 4.27 5.75 26.95
C TRP A 291 3.82 5.68 25.49
N HIS A 292 3.14 6.73 25.04
CA HIS A 292 2.69 6.89 23.66
C HIS A 292 3.26 8.17 23.05
N MET A 293 3.43 8.15 21.74
CA MET A 293 3.78 9.32 20.95
C MET A 293 3.05 9.33 19.62
N THR A 294 2.53 10.49 19.24
CA THR A 294 2.06 10.77 17.89
C THR A 294 2.80 11.99 17.35
N VAL A 295 3.45 11.83 16.21
CA VAL A 295 4.09 12.92 15.46
C VAL A 295 3.43 13.04 14.10
N MET A 296 2.99 14.25 13.79
CA MET A 296 2.40 14.61 12.50
C MET A 296 3.19 15.77 11.93
N HIS A 297 3.51 15.72 10.66
CA HIS A 297 4.28 16.80 10.02
C HIS A 297 3.94 16.90 8.53
N THR A 298 3.87 18.11 8.00
CA THR A 298 3.76 18.35 6.55
C THR A 298 5.00 17.79 5.85
N CYS A 299 4.85 16.67 5.16
CA CYS A 299 5.97 15.92 4.61
C CYS A 299 6.40 16.55 3.28
N LYS A 300 7.63 17.09 3.23
CA LYS A 300 8.12 17.81 2.04
C LYS A 300 8.48 16.86 0.90
N ASN A 301 9.03 15.69 1.23
CA ASN A 301 9.50 14.71 0.24
C ASN A 301 9.64 13.31 0.83
N LEU A 302 9.90 12.32 -0.03
CA LEU A 302 10.05 10.91 0.37
C LEU A 302 11.32 10.63 1.17
N SER A 303 12.36 11.48 1.09
CA SER A 303 13.58 11.33 1.88
C SER A 303 13.29 11.57 3.37
N GLN A 304 12.52 12.62 3.69
CA GLN A 304 12.06 12.88 5.05
C GLN A 304 11.26 11.68 5.61
N LEU A 305 10.34 11.13 4.82
CA LEU A 305 9.57 9.93 5.19
C LEU A 305 10.47 8.72 5.48
N ALA A 306 11.46 8.46 4.62
CA ALA A 306 12.40 7.36 4.79
C ALA A 306 13.25 7.51 6.07
N GLN A 307 13.69 8.73 6.38
CA GLN A 307 14.44 9.02 7.60
C GLN A 307 13.63 8.72 8.87
N VAL A 308 12.36 9.12 8.91
CA VAL A 308 11.48 8.82 10.06
C VAL A 308 11.17 7.33 10.16
N ARG A 309 10.89 6.66 9.04
CA ARG A 309 10.66 5.21 9.01
C ARG A 309 11.83 4.42 9.59
N ALA A 310 13.07 4.89 9.39
CA ALA A 310 14.25 4.25 9.96
C ALA A 310 14.28 4.27 11.51
N LEU A 311 13.57 5.21 12.15
CA LEU A 311 13.48 5.30 13.61
C LEU A 311 12.46 4.33 14.22
N MET A 312 11.55 3.74 13.44
CA MET A 312 10.52 2.81 13.95
C MET A 312 11.11 1.62 14.72
N ALA A 313 12.30 1.17 14.34
CA ALA A 313 13.00 0.07 15.00
C ALA A 313 13.37 0.37 16.47
N GLN A 314 13.39 1.65 16.87
CA GLN A 314 13.76 2.10 18.20
C GLN A 314 12.59 2.06 19.21
N PHE A 315 11.38 1.74 18.78
CA PHE A 315 10.19 1.64 19.63
C PHE A 315 9.68 0.20 19.71
N THR A 316 8.93 -0.13 20.77
CA THR A 316 8.28 -1.47 20.87
C THR A 316 7.11 -1.59 19.91
N TYR A 317 6.33 -0.53 19.79
CA TYR A 317 5.33 -0.34 18.74
C TYR A 317 5.71 0.91 17.96
N ALA A 318 5.71 0.80 16.63
CA ALA A 318 5.69 1.98 15.78
C ALA A 318 5.02 1.69 14.44
N SER A 319 4.30 2.68 13.91
CA SER A 319 3.80 2.73 12.55
C SER A 319 4.09 4.10 11.94
N CYS A 320 4.47 4.13 10.65
CA CYS A 320 4.76 5.37 9.96
C CYS A 320 4.18 5.36 8.54
N GLY A 321 3.20 6.24 8.34
CA GLY A 321 2.43 6.36 7.11
C GLY A 321 2.32 7.80 6.63
N LEU A 322 1.48 7.97 5.62
CA LEU A 322 1.07 9.27 5.12
C LEU A 322 -0.44 9.46 5.35
N PHE A 323 -0.92 10.69 5.21
CA PHE A 323 -2.34 11.03 5.23
C PHE A 323 -2.59 12.33 4.45
N GLY A 324 -3.81 12.53 3.98
CA GLY A 324 -4.24 13.74 3.30
C GLY A 324 -3.98 13.68 1.80
N ARG A 325 -3.60 14.81 1.20
CA ARG A 325 -3.39 14.94 -0.25
C ARG A 325 -2.05 15.60 -0.53
N GLU A 326 -1.46 15.26 -1.67
CA GLU A 326 -0.31 15.99 -2.21
C GLU A 326 -0.74 17.42 -2.59
N SER A 327 0.19 18.35 -2.41
CA SER A 327 0.08 19.75 -2.81
C SER A 327 1.40 20.18 -3.46
N GLU A 328 1.43 21.39 -4.03
CA GLU A 328 2.67 21.93 -4.62
C GLU A 328 3.85 21.98 -3.64
N GLN A 329 3.58 21.97 -2.33
CA GLN A 329 4.58 22.17 -1.28
C GLN A 329 4.85 20.90 -0.44
N SER A 330 4.06 19.83 -0.61
CA SER A 330 4.16 18.64 0.23
C SER A 330 3.59 17.39 -0.44
N ILE A 331 4.11 16.22 -0.07
CA ILE A 331 3.59 14.92 -0.49
C ILE A 331 2.46 14.40 0.44
N GLY A 332 1.93 15.26 1.31
CA GLY A 332 0.92 14.96 2.33
C GLY A 332 1.45 15.08 3.77
N LEU A 333 0.67 14.61 4.73
CA LEU A 333 1.04 14.59 6.15
C LEU A 333 1.74 13.28 6.48
N LEU A 334 2.96 13.34 6.99
CA LEU A 334 3.63 12.21 7.62
C LEU A 334 3.00 11.99 8.99
N ILE A 335 2.70 10.75 9.34
CA ILE A 335 2.22 10.38 10.67
C ILE A 335 3.07 9.22 11.21
N LEU A 336 3.75 9.46 12.32
CA LEU A 336 4.43 8.46 13.13
C LEU A 336 3.64 8.26 14.42
N ARG A 337 3.20 7.03 14.67
CA ARG A 337 2.65 6.60 15.96
C ARG A 337 3.64 5.65 16.60
N ALA A 338 3.93 5.83 17.87
CA ALA A 338 4.85 4.98 18.60
C ALA A 338 4.37 4.73 20.03
N ALA A 339 4.73 3.58 20.59
CA ALA A 339 4.54 3.29 21.99
C ALA A 339 5.68 2.44 22.56
N HIS A 340 5.93 2.61 23.85
CA HIS A 340 7.03 1.96 24.56
C HIS A 340 6.69 1.72 26.04
N ALA A 341 7.43 0.82 26.68
CA ALA A 341 7.21 0.48 28.10
C ALA A 341 7.57 1.65 29.03
N ALA A 342 8.53 2.48 28.62
CA ALA A 342 8.98 3.69 29.29
C ALA A 342 9.33 4.74 28.23
N PRO A 343 9.50 6.02 28.58
CA PRO A 343 10.02 7.02 27.63
C PRO A 343 11.36 6.57 27.03
N PRO A 344 11.56 6.70 25.71
CA PRO A 344 12.84 6.37 25.07
C PRO A 344 13.93 7.39 25.44
N GLU A 345 15.16 7.11 25.02
CA GLU A 345 16.28 8.04 25.23
C GLU A 345 15.99 9.43 24.65
N THR A 346 16.34 10.47 25.40
CA THR A 346 16.12 11.86 25.00
C THR A 346 16.78 12.20 23.66
N ASN A 347 17.91 11.58 23.33
CA ASN A 347 18.59 11.77 22.06
C ASN A 347 17.73 11.36 20.86
N LEU A 348 16.96 10.28 20.98
CA LEU A 348 16.04 9.83 19.92
C LEU A 348 14.95 10.88 19.67
N ILE A 349 14.40 11.44 20.76
CA ILE A 349 13.37 12.48 20.69
C ILE A 349 13.93 13.78 20.10
N ASN A 350 15.13 14.19 20.52
CA ASN A 350 15.81 15.37 19.98
C ASN A 350 16.14 15.21 18.48
N GLN A 351 16.54 14.01 18.07
CA GLN A 351 16.75 13.70 16.65
C GLN A 351 15.46 13.85 15.85
N LEU A 352 14.33 13.33 16.37
CA LEU A 352 13.03 13.46 15.73
C LEU A 352 12.59 14.93 15.63
N ASP A 353 12.72 15.70 16.72
CA ASP A 353 12.39 17.13 16.75
C ASP A 353 13.22 17.90 15.73
N SER A 354 14.53 17.61 15.63
CA SER A 354 15.42 18.22 14.64
C SER A 354 15.01 17.89 13.21
N MET A 355 14.68 16.62 12.91
CA MET A 355 14.20 16.20 11.59
C MET A 355 12.89 16.88 11.17
N MET A 356 12.06 17.24 12.14
CA MET A 356 10.76 17.91 11.93
C MET A 356 10.83 19.43 12.10
N GLY A 357 12.01 20.02 12.35
CA GLY A 357 12.13 21.46 12.61
C GLY A 357 11.36 21.95 13.84
N MET A 358 11.10 21.06 14.81
CA MET A 358 10.38 21.35 16.05
C MET A 358 11.35 21.54 17.23
N THR A 359 12.46 22.24 17.01
CA THR A 359 13.48 22.56 18.02
C THR A 359 13.03 23.69 18.95
N ASP A 360 13.81 23.99 19.99
CA ASP A 360 13.43 24.97 21.03
C ASP A 360 13.30 26.41 20.54
N ASP A 361 14.00 26.75 19.46
CA ASP A 361 13.97 28.03 18.75
C ASP A 361 12.85 28.14 17.71
N ALA A 362 12.16 27.03 17.42
CA ALA A 362 11.07 27.00 16.45
C ALA A 362 9.80 27.68 17.00
N PRO A 363 8.93 28.25 16.14
CA PRO A 363 7.66 28.88 16.55
C PRO A 363 6.61 27.84 16.96
N CYS A 364 6.88 27.14 18.06
CA CYS A 364 6.04 26.08 18.59
C CYS A 364 5.19 26.56 19.77
N LEU A 365 3.92 26.16 19.80
CA LEU A 365 3.16 26.09 21.04
C LEU A 365 3.68 24.89 21.83
N ASN A 366 4.12 25.11 23.07
CA ASN A 366 4.80 24.10 23.87
C ASN A 366 4.09 23.87 25.21
N TYR A 367 3.97 22.61 25.60
CA TYR A 367 3.53 22.21 26.95
C TYR A 367 4.38 21.04 27.44
N THR A 368 4.89 21.13 28.66
CA THR A 368 5.66 20.05 29.28
C THR A 368 5.24 19.87 30.73
N ASP A 369 4.89 18.63 31.10
CA ASP A 369 4.66 18.20 32.48
C ASP A 369 5.57 16.98 32.74
N ALA A 370 6.74 17.26 33.32
CA ALA A 370 7.73 16.23 33.61
C ALA A 370 7.22 15.18 34.62
N LYS A 371 6.31 15.55 35.54
CA LYS A 371 5.76 14.63 36.54
C LYS A 371 4.84 13.59 35.90
N ARG A 372 4.07 14.01 34.90
CA ARG A 372 3.17 13.15 34.14
C ARG A 372 3.80 12.55 32.89
N GLY A 373 5.05 12.90 32.59
CA GLY A 373 5.74 12.48 31.37
C GLY A 373 5.10 13.01 30.09
N ILE A 374 4.40 14.14 30.16
CA ILE A 374 3.70 14.75 29.03
C ILE A 374 4.61 15.81 28.39
N SER A 375 4.75 15.77 27.07
CA SER A 375 5.37 16.85 26.32
C SER A 375 4.72 16.99 24.95
N LYS A 376 4.26 18.20 24.66
CA LYS A 376 3.52 18.54 23.44
C LYS A 376 4.18 19.72 22.75
N ARG A 377 4.34 19.64 21.43
CA ARG A 377 4.80 20.72 20.55
C ARG A 377 3.85 20.84 19.37
N ILE A 378 3.48 22.05 18.99
CA ILE A 378 2.69 22.34 17.79
C ILE A 378 3.37 23.46 17.04
N LEU A 379 3.98 23.12 15.91
CA LEU A 379 4.67 24.04 15.01
C LEU A 379 3.64 24.79 14.17
N VAL A 380 3.68 26.12 14.26
CA VAL A 380 2.83 27.03 13.50
C VAL A 380 3.70 27.90 12.61
N GLU A 381 3.54 27.75 11.31
CA GLU A 381 4.27 28.53 10.31
C GLU A 381 3.31 29.42 9.53
N HIS A 382 3.82 30.54 9.01
CA HIS A 382 3.06 31.42 8.15
C HIS A 382 3.32 31.04 6.70
N ASN A 383 2.23 30.83 5.95
CA ASN A 383 2.37 30.55 4.54
C ASN A 383 2.95 31.77 3.81
N VAL A 384 3.99 31.55 3.01
CA VAL A 384 4.75 32.63 2.37
C VAL A 384 3.90 33.45 1.39
N SER A 385 2.92 32.84 0.72
CA SER A 385 2.10 33.53 -0.28
C SER A 385 0.85 34.20 0.31
N THR A 386 0.22 33.60 1.33
CA THR A 386 -1.01 34.15 1.92
C THR A 386 -0.79 34.93 3.22
N GLY A 387 0.36 34.74 3.87
CA GLY A 387 0.64 35.28 5.20
C GLY A 387 -0.19 34.66 6.32
N LYS A 388 -1.02 33.64 6.03
CA LYS A 388 -1.91 33.03 7.03
C LYS A 388 -1.17 31.96 7.84
N PRO A 389 -1.45 31.84 9.15
CA PRO A 389 -0.87 30.78 9.97
C PRO A 389 -1.43 29.41 9.55
N ALA A 390 -0.58 28.38 9.63
CA ALA A 390 -0.93 27.00 9.41
C ALA A 390 -0.17 26.10 10.39
N VAL A 391 -0.82 25.04 10.86
CA VAL A 391 -0.15 24.00 11.66
C VAL A 391 0.60 23.08 10.71
N THR A 392 1.93 23.05 10.81
CA THR A 392 2.78 22.23 9.92
C THR A 392 3.46 21.08 10.65
N GLY A 393 3.44 21.10 11.99
CA GLY A 393 3.96 20.01 12.82
C GLY A 393 3.21 19.88 14.14
N VAL A 394 3.03 18.65 14.59
CA VAL A 394 2.46 18.31 15.90
C VAL A 394 3.26 17.15 16.47
N ARG A 395 3.69 17.26 17.72
CA ARG A 395 4.24 16.15 18.50
C ARG A 395 3.51 16.08 19.82
N LEU A 396 2.90 14.93 20.10
CA LEU A 396 2.25 14.61 21.36
C LEU A 396 3.01 13.44 21.99
N MET A 397 3.49 13.58 23.23
CA MET A 397 4.12 12.49 23.99
C MET A 397 3.46 12.34 25.36
N GLY A 398 3.32 11.09 25.80
CA GLY A 398 2.65 10.68 27.03
C GLY A 398 1.12 10.74 26.91
N GLU A 399 0.58 11.88 26.46
CA GLU A 399 -0.85 12.13 26.27
C GLU A 399 -1.10 12.52 24.81
N THR A 400 -1.88 11.70 24.08
CA THR A 400 -2.06 11.80 22.62
C THR A 400 -3.51 11.94 22.18
N LEU A 401 -4.46 12.23 23.08
CA LEU A 401 -5.91 12.27 22.81
C LEU A 401 -6.27 13.32 21.74
N ALA A 402 -5.48 14.38 21.63
CA ALA A 402 -5.68 15.43 20.64
C ALA A 402 -5.24 15.07 19.20
N ALA A 403 -4.66 13.89 18.98
CA ALA A 403 -4.06 13.51 17.70
C ALA A 403 -5.03 13.64 16.52
N ASP A 404 -6.24 13.08 16.62
CA ASP A 404 -7.14 13.00 15.45
C ASP A 404 -7.69 14.35 15.02
N TRP A 405 -8.12 15.21 15.95
CA TRP A 405 -8.63 16.52 15.55
C TRP A 405 -7.50 17.48 15.14
N LEU A 406 -6.29 17.35 15.70
CA LEU A 406 -5.13 18.11 15.22
C LEU A 406 -4.71 17.66 13.81
N LYS A 407 -4.83 16.37 13.49
CA LYS A 407 -4.65 15.84 12.13
C LYS A 407 -5.65 16.48 11.16
N GLU A 408 -6.93 16.59 11.57
CA GLU A 408 -7.94 17.28 10.77
C GLU A 408 -7.58 18.75 10.53
N VAL A 409 -7.18 19.49 11.57
CA VAL A 409 -6.71 20.89 11.44
C VAL A 409 -5.57 20.99 10.42
N MET A 410 -4.54 20.14 10.55
CA MET A 410 -3.41 20.12 9.60
C MET A 410 -3.86 19.79 8.17
N SER A 411 -4.86 18.93 7.99
CA SER A 411 -5.36 18.54 6.67
C SER A 411 -6.21 19.63 5.99
N THR A 412 -6.88 20.48 6.76
CA THR A 412 -7.64 21.63 6.23
C THR A 412 -6.74 22.79 5.78
N GLY A 413 -5.50 22.82 6.24
CA GLY A 413 -4.47 23.76 5.82
C GLY A 413 -4.41 25.02 6.69
N GLN A 414 -4.70 26.18 6.10
CA GLN A 414 -4.50 27.49 6.74
C GLN A 414 -5.71 27.90 7.58
N PHE A 415 -5.46 28.60 8.69
CA PHE A 415 -6.53 29.30 9.41
C PHE A 415 -7.06 30.45 8.56
N ALA A 416 -8.36 30.74 8.66
CA ALA A 416 -8.98 31.78 7.83
C ALA A 416 -8.39 33.18 8.13
N ASP A 417 -8.06 33.44 9.40
CA ASP A 417 -7.48 34.67 9.93
C ASP A 417 -6.81 34.44 11.31
N GLU A 418 -6.22 35.51 11.86
CA GLU A 418 -5.59 35.51 13.19
C GLU A 418 -6.55 35.25 14.36
N ALA A 419 -7.83 35.60 14.23
CA ALA A 419 -8.81 35.38 15.29
C ALA A 419 -9.14 33.89 15.42
N HIS A 420 -9.35 33.21 14.30
CA HIS A 420 -9.51 31.76 14.24
C HIS A 420 -8.27 31.04 14.79
N TYR A 421 -7.06 31.50 14.46
CA TYR A 421 -5.83 30.95 15.04
C TYR A 421 -5.75 31.15 16.56
N ARG A 422 -6.12 32.33 17.08
CA ARG A 422 -6.14 32.61 18.52
C ARG A 422 -7.15 31.74 19.28
N GLU A 423 -8.26 31.39 18.66
CA GLU A 423 -9.23 30.46 19.25
C GLU A 423 -8.65 29.04 19.31
N PHE A 424 -8.05 28.57 18.22
CA PHE A 424 -7.36 27.29 18.17
C PHE A 424 -6.24 27.20 19.23
N SER A 425 -5.36 28.19 19.30
CA SER A 425 -4.16 28.14 20.16
C SER A 425 -4.46 28.04 21.65
N ARG A 426 -5.63 28.51 22.10
CA ARG A 426 -6.10 28.35 23.49
C ARG A 426 -6.31 26.90 23.89
N TRP A 427 -6.64 26.04 22.93
CA TRP A 427 -7.05 24.66 23.16
C TRP A 427 -6.12 23.62 22.53
N ALA A 428 -5.20 24.05 21.66
CA ALA A 428 -4.29 23.21 20.90
C ALA A 428 -3.51 22.19 21.76
N LEU A 429 -3.14 22.57 22.98
CA LEU A 429 -2.36 21.72 23.90
C LEU A 429 -3.23 20.98 24.94
N ALA A 430 -4.55 21.21 24.94
CA ALA A 430 -5.47 20.58 25.89
C ALA A 430 -5.66 19.08 25.58
N PRO A 431 -5.89 18.23 26.60
CA PRO A 431 -6.16 16.81 26.42
C PRO A 431 -7.62 16.60 26.00
N LEU A 432 -7.96 16.98 24.76
CA LEU A 432 -9.31 16.90 24.21
C LEU A 432 -9.32 15.96 23.00
N SER A 433 -10.34 15.11 22.90
CA SER A 433 -10.55 14.20 21.76
C SER A 433 -11.22 14.87 20.56
N ALA A 434 -11.72 16.09 20.73
CA ALA A 434 -12.43 16.85 19.73
C ALA A 434 -12.15 18.36 19.91
N PRO A 435 -12.25 19.17 18.84
CA PRO A 435 -12.07 20.60 18.98
C PRO A 435 -13.22 21.19 19.82
N PRO A 436 -12.95 22.14 20.74
CA PRO A 436 -13.97 22.71 21.62
C PRO A 436 -15.05 23.50 20.86
N THR A 437 -14.76 23.99 19.66
CA THR A 437 -15.73 24.59 18.75
C THR A 437 -16.16 23.61 17.67
N GLY A 438 -17.18 22.81 17.97
CA GLY A 438 -18.28 22.36 17.08
C GLY A 438 -18.01 21.77 15.68
N GLN A 439 -16.78 21.64 15.22
CA GLN A 439 -16.51 21.01 13.92
C GLN A 439 -16.79 19.52 14.02
N LYS A 440 -17.86 19.08 13.36
CA LYS A 440 -18.06 17.66 13.06
C LYS A 440 -16.92 17.24 12.12
N GLY A 441 -16.12 16.26 12.54
CA GLY A 441 -15.07 15.69 11.69
C GLY A 441 -15.67 15.14 10.39
N ARG A 442 -14.84 15.04 9.34
CA ARG A 442 -15.28 14.52 8.03
C ARG A 442 -15.61 13.02 8.09
N GLY A 443 -15.13 12.32 9.12
CA GLY A 443 -15.18 10.86 9.19
C GLY A 443 -14.22 10.23 8.17
N LYS A 444 -14.28 8.90 8.02
CA LYS A 444 -13.39 8.19 7.09
C LYS A 444 -13.61 8.60 5.64
N ILE A 445 -12.55 8.59 4.84
CA ILE A 445 -12.66 8.78 3.40
C ILE A 445 -13.21 7.50 2.75
N ILE A 446 -14.34 7.63 2.07
CA ILE A 446 -15.00 6.52 1.35
C ILE A 446 -14.49 6.46 -0.09
N CYS A 447 -14.42 7.61 -0.77
CA CYS A 447 -13.91 7.72 -2.14
C CYS A 447 -12.55 8.42 -2.17
N SER A 448 -11.46 7.66 -2.21
CA SER A 448 -10.10 8.20 -2.21
C SER A 448 -9.77 9.02 -3.47
N CYS A 449 -10.33 8.66 -4.63
CA CYS A 449 -10.11 9.39 -5.90
C CYS A 449 -10.55 10.85 -5.79
N LEU A 450 -11.74 11.09 -5.23
CA LEU A 450 -12.34 12.43 -5.19
C LEU A 450 -12.42 13.03 -3.78
N ASP A 451 -11.82 12.35 -2.80
CA ASP A 451 -11.78 12.75 -1.38
C ASP A 451 -13.17 13.03 -0.79
N VAL A 452 -14.07 12.08 -1.02
CA VAL A 452 -15.43 12.16 -0.47
C VAL A 452 -15.50 11.38 0.82
N SER A 453 -15.91 12.07 1.87
CA SER A 453 -15.93 11.58 3.24
C SER A 453 -17.25 10.89 3.61
N GLN A 454 -17.22 10.02 4.62
CA GLN A 454 -18.40 9.30 5.08
C GLN A 454 -19.50 10.25 5.54
N ASN A 455 -19.15 11.32 6.28
CA ASN A 455 -20.16 12.23 6.81
C ASN A 455 -20.79 13.09 5.71
N GLU A 456 -20.04 13.54 4.70
CA GLU A 456 -20.63 14.17 3.50
C GLU A 456 -21.65 13.25 2.80
N ILE A 457 -21.33 11.96 2.70
CA ILE A 457 -22.22 10.96 2.09
C ILE A 457 -23.48 10.79 2.94
N ILE A 458 -23.34 10.60 4.25
CA ILE A 458 -24.47 10.43 5.17
C ILE A 458 -25.37 11.68 5.17
N GLU A 459 -24.79 12.88 5.17
CA GLU A 459 -25.54 14.13 5.08
C GLU A 459 -26.35 14.23 3.79
N ASN A 460 -25.74 13.88 2.64
CA ASN A 460 -26.46 13.87 1.37
C ASN A 460 -27.56 12.78 1.34
N ILE A 461 -27.31 11.60 1.93
CA ILE A 461 -28.34 10.55 2.07
C ILE A 461 -29.50 11.04 2.93
N GLY A 462 -29.23 11.76 4.03
CA GLY A 462 -30.26 12.39 4.87
C GLY A 462 -31.09 13.45 4.12
N LEU A 463 -30.56 14.00 3.03
CA LEU A 463 -31.29 14.88 2.09
C LEU A 463 -31.99 14.10 0.95
N GLY A 464 -32.09 12.78 1.04
CA GLY A 464 -32.75 11.90 0.07
C GLY A 464 -31.87 11.45 -1.10
N ALA A 465 -30.53 11.57 -1.02
CA ALA A 465 -29.65 11.11 -2.09
C ALA A 465 -29.55 9.58 -2.14
N ASP A 466 -29.90 9.00 -3.29
CA ASP A 466 -29.56 7.61 -3.64
C ASP A 466 -28.15 7.51 -4.26
N LEU A 467 -27.74 6.30 -4.66
CA LEU A 467 -26.40 6.08 -5.25
C LEU A 467 -26.15 6.95 -6.49
N ILE A 468 -27.16 7.07 -7.37
CA ILE A 468 -27.04 7.86 -8.61
C ILE A 468 -26.90 9.34 -8.27
N THR A 469 -27.66 9.83 -7.30
CA THR A 469 -27.58 11.22 -6.82
C THR A 469 -26.23 11.52 -6.19
N LEU A 470 -25.70 10.61 -5.37
CA LEU A 470 -24.34 10.72 -4.80
C LEU A 470 -23.27 10.74 -5.89
N GLN A 471 -23.37 9.88 -6.89
CA GLN A 471 -22.47 9.86 -8.06
C GLN A 471 -22.57 11.16 -8.87
N ASN A 472 -23.76 11.75 -9.01
CA ASN A 472 -23.91 12.98 -9.76
C ASN A 472 -23.40 14.21 -9.00
N LYS A 473 -23.70 14.31 -7.69
CA LYS A 473 -23.33 15.45 -6.83
C LYS A 473 -21.87 15.41 -6.38
N LEU A 474 -21.47 14.31 -5.75
CA LEU A 474 -20.15 14.17 -5.14
C LEU A 474 -19.14 13.52 -6.08
N LYS A 475 -19.58 13.01 -7.23
CA LYS A 475 -18.74 12.27 -8.20
C LYS A 475 -18.11 10.98 -7.63
N CYS A 476 -18.42 10.62 -6.39
CA CYS A 476 -17.89 9.41 -5.76
C CYS A 476 -18.33 8.17 -6.54
N GLY A 477 -17.40 7.24 -6.80
CA GLY A 477 -17.69 6.00 -7.51
C GLY A 477 -17.80 6.11 -9.04
N THR A 478 -17.40 7.24 -9.66
CA THR A 478 -17.40 7.40 -11.13
C THR A 478 -16.02 7.18 -11.76
N GLU A 479 -14.93 7.31 -10.99
CA GLU A 479 -13.56 7.14 -11.48
C GLU A 479 -13.15 5.66 -11.51
N CYS A 480 -12.60 5.14 -10.40
CA CYS A 480 -12.17 3.75 -10.31
C CYS A 480 -13.29 2.77 -9.92
N GLY A 481 -14.43 3.28 -9.44
CA GLY A 481 -15.56 2.48 -8.96
C GLY A 481 -15.33 1.67 -7.67
N SER A 482 -14.14 1.76 -7.05
CA SER A 482 -13.76 0.89 -5.92
C SER A 482 -14.61 1.11 -4.66
N CYS A 483 -15.11 2.33 -4.45
CA CYS A 483 -15.94 2.69 -3.30
C CYS A 483 -17.43 2.34 -3.48
N VAL A 484 -17.87 1.93 -4.68
CA VAL A 484 -19.29 1.67 -5.00
C VAL A 484 -19.96 0.65 -4.06
N PRO A 485 -19.32 -0.48 -3.69
CA PRO A 485 -19.93 -1.42 -2.75
C PRO A 485 -20.22 -0.79 -1.37
N GLU A 486 -19.30 0.07 -0.89
CA GLU A 486 -19.47 0.75 0.38
C GLU A 486 -20.51 1.86 0.32
N LEU A 487 -20.57 2.61 -0.79
CA LEU A 487 -21.64 3.58 -1.06
C LEU A 487 -23.01 2.91 -1.01
N LYS A 488 -23.18 1.75 -1.65
CA LYS A 488 -24.42 0.97 -1.59
C LYS A 488 -24.81 0.57 -0.17
N ARG A 489 -23.83 0.17 0.64
CA ARG A 489 -24.07 -0.18 2.06
C ARG A 489 -24.49 1.04 2.88
N LEU A 490 -23.84 2.19 2.69
CA LEU A 490 -24.22 3.43 3.38
C LEU A 490 -25.63 3.88 3.00
N VAL A 491 -25.96 3.87 1.71
CA VAL A 491 -27.34 4.16 1.24
C VAL A 491 -28.34 3.18 1.85
N SER A 492 -28.03 1.88 1.89
CA SER A 492 -28.92 0.88 2.50
C SER A 492 -29.10 1.07 4.02
N THR A 493 -28.08 1.56 4.71
CA THR A 493 -28.08 1.70 6.18
C THR A 493 -28.71 3.02 6.62
N HIS A 494 -28.49 4.10 5.87
CA HIS A 494 -28.87 5.46 6.24
C HIS A 494 -30.01 6.04 5.41
N GLY A 495 -30.38 5.41 4.28
CA GLY A 495 -31.42 5.89 3.37
C GLY A 495 -32.85 5.48 3.75
N GLN A 496 -33.03 4.74 4.85
CA GLN A 496 -34.35 4.41 5.40
C GLN A 496 -34.69 5.31 6.60
N LEU A 497 -34.89 6.60 6.32
CA LEU A 497 -35.57 7.53 7.22
C LEU A 497 -36.76 8.16 6.53
#